data_AF-A0A453CXJ6-F1
#
_entry.id   AF-A0A453CXJ6-F1
#
_cell.length_a   1.000
_cell.length_b   1.000
_cell.length_c   1.000
_cell.angle_alpha   90.00
_cell.angle_beta   90.00
_cell.angle_gamma   90.00
#
_symmetry.space_group_name_H-M   'P 1'
#
loop_
_entity.id
_entity.type
_entity.pdbx_description
1 polymer ?
#
loop_
_entity_poly.entity_id
_entity_poly.type
_entity_poly.pdbx_seq_one_letter_code
_entity_poly.pdbx_strand_id
1 'polypeptide(L)'
;MAESIATARAGSLVSKLESKICYHRDAALEYMEIKAVVGEVIEEKEMLQHDYHALKDELEAAKKTIVEVNKELAAENEETSLNKKELELVRKKLQDWEAKQNLPELQNCSASEHVQPSNSKGQKRSMRHQEVPSQGPLGIDADKPDLAEERPGSMLVNNPIVGQTSVVSPSTNDDMVALREHMIKQFLEIDKYGGRIIGIKEMGKLNVKAFEIACAEKFRTTKAADASSKLYSLWQQRITDVSWNPFNTVTVEGNHQEVLNVNDDKLQELKKEWGESPYKAVIDALMEMKEYNCLGDRSTVYELWNYRADRKATLTECTEYMADRVQELTAVKRRKTRRRI
;
A
#
# COMPACT_ATOMS: atom_id res chain seq x y z
N MET A 1 42.67 -69.94 1.63
CA MET A 1 42.16 -68.83 0.80
C MET A 1 40.67 -68.59 0.94
N ALA A 2 39.80 -69.61 0.82
CA ALA A 2 38.33 -69.44 0.92
C ALA A 2 37.84 -68.87 2.27
N GLU A 3 38.39 -69.35 3.40
CA GLU A 3 38.02 -68.86 4.75
C GLU A 3 38.37 -67.39 4.98
N SER A 4 39.51 -66.93 4.45
CA SER A 4 39.95 -65.52 4.53
C SER A 4 39.04 -64.59 3.72
N ILE A 5 38.54 -65.04 2.57
CA ILE A 5 37.58 -64.27 1.75
C ILE A 5 36.22 -64.20 2.45
N ALA A 6 35.78 -65.29 3.09
CA ALA A 6 34.53 -65.34 3.83
C ALA A 6 34.55 -64.40 5.06
N THR A 7 35.64 -64.39 5.82
CA THR A 7 35.82 -63.46 6.96
C THR A 7 35.88 -62.00 6.51
N ALA A 8 36.56 -61.69 5.41
CA ALA A 8 36.58 -60.33 4.86
C ALA A 8 35.19 -59.84 4.42
N ARG A 9 34.39 -60.71 3.79
CA ARG A 9 33.00 -60.40 3.39
C ARG A 9 32.10 -60.20 4.61
N ALA A 10 32.24 -61.03 5.64
CA ALA A 10 31.51 -60.88 6.89
C ALA A 10 31.85 -59.56 7.60
N GLY A 11 33.13 -59.19 7.68
CA GLY A 11 33.56 -57.90 8.24
C GLY A 11 32.96 -56.70 7.50
N SER A 12 32.96 -56.73 6.16
CA SER A 12 32.34 -55.65 5.35
C SER A 12 30.83 -55.51 5.58
N LEU A 13 30.12 -56.63 5.77
CA LEU A 13 28.69 -56.63 6.09
C LEU A 13 28.43 -56.05 7.48
N VAL A 14 29.24 -56.41 8.48
CA VAL A 14 29.13 -55.89 9.85
C VAL A 14 29.34 -54.37 9.87
N SER A 15 30.40 -53.85 9.24
CA SER A 15 30.63 -52.39 9.21
C SER A 15 29.52 -51.62 8.50
N LYS A 16 28.91 -52.20 7.45
CA LYS A 16 27.73 -51.60 6.79
C LYS A 16 26.51 -51.58 7.70
N LEU A 17 26.28 -52.66 8.46
CA LEU A 17 25.19 -52.75 9.43
C LEU A 17 25.39 -51.71 10.54
N GLU A 18 26.59 -51.62 11.11
CA GLU A 18 26.94 -50.65 12.15
C GLU A 18 26.76 -49.21 11.69
N SER A 19 27.26 -48.86 10.50
CA SER A 19 27.04 -47.55 9.90
C SER A 19 25.56 -47.22 9.74
N LYS A 20 24.75 -48.21 9.33
CA LYS A 20 23.30 -48.03 9.19
C LYS A 20 22.60 -47.84 10.54
N ILE A 21 23.03 -48.55 11.57
CA ILE A 21 22.52 -48.40 12.94
C ILE A 21 22.85 -47.01 13.49
N CYS A 22 24.08 -46.52 13.29
CA CYS A 22 24.46 -45.16 13.66
C CYS A 22 23.58 -44.11 12.96
N TYR A 23 23.45 -44.20 11.64
CA TYR A 23 22.59 -43.29 10.87
C TYR A 23 21.14 -43.24 11.41
N HIS A 24 20.56 -44.39 11.74
CA HIS A 24 19.19 -44.44 12.25
C HIS A 24 19.06 -43.91 13.68
N ARG A 25 20.09 -44.03 14.52
CA ARG A 25 20.12 -43.38 15.84
C ARG A 25 20.17 -41.86 15.70
N ASP A 26 21.05 -41.35 14.84
CA ASP A 26 21.19 -39.90 14.62
C ASP A 26 19.89 -39.31 14.07
N ALA A 27 19.30 -39.96 13.05
CA ALA A 27 18.00 -39.56 12.52
C ALA A 27 16.86 -39.60 13.57
N ALA A 28 16.92 -40.52 14.53
CA ALA A 28 15.94 -40.58 15.62
C ALA A 28 16.12 -39.43 16.62
N LEU A 29 17.36 -39.02 16.90
CA LEU A 29 17.66 -37.85 17.73
C LEU A 29 17.16 -36.56 17.04
N GLU A 30 17.50 -36.37 15.77
CA GLU A 30 17.01 -35.24 14.98
C GLU A 30 15.48 -35.18 14.94
N TYR A 31 14.81 -36.32 14.78
CA TYR A 31 13.35 -36.37 14.82
C TYR A 31 12.78 -35.95 16.19
N MET A 32 13.42 -36.34 17.29
CA MET A 32 12.98 -35.95 18.63
C MET A 32 13.17 -34.45 18.88
N GLU A 33 14.28 -33.87 18.43
CA GLU A 33 14.53 -32.42 18.49
C GLU A 33 13.48 -31.65 17.68
N ILE A 34 13.24 -32.06 16.43
CA ILE A 34 12.22 -31.45 15.58
C ILE A 34 10.84 -31.57 16.23
N LYS A 35 10.51 -32.72 16.82
CA LYS A 35 9.23 -32.92 17.50
C LYS A 35 9.07 -32.00 18.71
N ALA A 36 10.14 -31.76 19.47
CA ALA A 36 10.12 -30.84 20.60
C ALA A 36 9.84 -29.40 20.14
N VAL A 37 10.59 -28.92 19.14
CA VAL A 37 10.40 -27.57 18.57
C VAL A 37 8.99 -27.41 17.97
N VAL A 38 8.47 -28.43 17.28
CA VAL A 38 7.09 -28.39 16.78
C VAL A 38 6.07 -28.31 17.91
N GLY A 39 6.33 -28.97 19.05
CA GLY A 39 5.51 -28.85 20.25
C GLY A 39 5.45 -27.41 20.77
N GLU A 40 6.63 -26.79 20.96
CA GLU A 40 6.75 -25.38 21.39
C GLU A 40 6.01 -24.43 20.45
N VAL A 41 6.16 -24.59 19.13
CA VAL A 41 5.48 -23.77 18.12
C VAL A 41 3.95 -23.94 18.16
N ILE A 42 3.46 -25.15 18.47
CA ILE A 42 2.02 -25.38 18.61
C ILE A 42 1.48 -24.63 19.84
N GLU A 43 2.19 -24.69 20.97
CA GLU A 43 1.81 -23.97 22.19
C GLU A 43 1.82 -22.45 21.98
N GLU A 44 2.86 -21.91 21.34
CA GLU A 44 2.92 -20.48 20.99
C GLU A 44 1.77 -20.07 20.08
N LYS A 45 1.43 -20.90 19.08
CA LYS A 45 0.29 -20.64 18.20
C LYS A 45 -1.02 -20.59 18.98
N GLU A 46 -1.23 -21.50 19.93
CA GLU A 46 -2.45 -21.53 20.75
C GLU A 46 -2.55 -20.29 21.65
N MET A 47 -1.43 -19.86 22.25
CA MET A 47 -1.36 -18.60 23.01
C MET A 47 -1.69 -17.38 22.14
N LEU A 48 -1.06 -17.26 20.96
CA LEU A 48 -1.32 -16.15 20.04
C LEU A 48 -2.77 -16.14 19.54
N GLN A 49 -3.37 -17.31 19.33
CA GLN A 49 -4.79 -17.40 18.97
C GLN A 49 -5.69 -16.90 20.10
N HIS A 50 -5.39 -17.26 21.35
CA HIS A 50 -6.13 -16.76 22.50
C HIS A 50 -6.01 -15.23 22.64
N ASP A 51 -4.81 -14.69 22.55
CA ASP A 51 -4.56 -13.24 22.63
C ASP A 51 -5.25 -12.47 21.49
N TYR A 52 -5.24 -13.03 20.27
CA TYR A 52 -5.97 -12.47 19.14
C TYR A 52 -7.48 -12.39 19.41
N HIS A 53 -8.06 -13.42 20.01
CA HIS A 53 -9.48 -13.43 20.37
C HIS A 53 -9.80 -12.41 21.48
N ALA A 54 -8.97 -12.34 22.52
CA ALA A 54 -9.13 -11.35 23.60
C ALA A 54 -9.07 -9.91 23.06
N LEU A 55 -8.08 -9.59 22.23
CA LEU A 55 -7.93 -8.26 21.65
C LEU A 55 -9.10 -7.91 20.70
N LYS A 56 -9.63 -8.90 19.99
CA LYS A 56 -10.80 -8.72 19.13
C LYS A 56 -12.05 -8.36 19.94
N ASP A 57 -12.24 -9.00 21.10
CA ASP A 57 -13.36 -8.71 21.98
C ASP A 57 -13.23 -7.34 22.64
N GLU A 58 -12.02 -6.95 23.06
CA GLU A 58 -11.72 -5.60 23.56
C GLU A 58 -11.98 -4.52 22.50
N LEU A 59 -11.56 -4.76 21.26
CA LEU A 59 -11.82 -3.85 20.14
C LEU A 59 -13.32 -3.65 19.91
N GLU A 60 -14.11 -4.71 19.98
CA GLU A 60 -15.55 -4.64 19.78
C GLU A 60 -16.26 -3.92 20.93
N ALA A 61 -15.80 -4.12 22.17
CA ALA A 61 -16.25 -3.37 23.33
C ALA A 61 -15.92 -1.87 23.20
N ALA A 62 -14.69 -1.53 22.76
CA ALA A 62 -14.27 -0.14 22.55
C ALA A 62 -15.10 0.54 21.46
N LYS A 63 -15.38 -0.13 20.33
CA LYS A 63 -16.27 0.39 19.28
C LYS A 63 -17.66 0.71 19.81
N LYS A 64 -18.23 -0.18 20.64
CA LYS A 64 -19.55 0.03 21.24
C LYS A 64 -19.57 1.28 22.13
N THR A 65 -18.52 1.49 22.92
CA THR A 65 -18.37 2.68 23.76
C THR A 65 -18.25 3.96 22.92
N ILE A 66 -17.46 3.94 21.84
CA ILE A 66 -17.33 5.09 20.92
C ILE A 66 -18.68 5.47 20.31
N VAL A 67 -19.49 4.48 19.90
CA VAL A 67 -20.83 4.74 19.36
C VAL A 67 -21.72 5.43 20.40
N GLU A 68 -21.63 5.03 21.66
CA GLU A 68 -22.43 5.65 22.72
C GLU A 68 -21.99 7.08 23.03
N VAL A 69 -20.68 7.30 23.19
CA VAL A 69 -20.11 8.65 23.40
C VAL A 69 -20.47 9.58 22.24
N ASN A 70 -20.46 9.11 21.00
CA ASN A 70 -20.85 9.91 19.84
C ASN A 70 -22.34 10.31 19.87
N LYS A 71 -23.23 9.46 20.40
CA LYS A 71 -24.64 9.84 20.58
C LYS A 71 -24.80 10.91 21.65
N GLU A 72 -24.12 10.76 22.78
CA GLU A 72 -24.14 11.75 23.87
C GLU A 72 -23.62 13.11 23.38
N LEU A 73 -22.49 13.11 22.65
CA LEU A 73 -21.92 14.32 22.06
C LEU A 73 -22.87 14.99 21.05
N ALA A 74 -23.63 14.20 20.27
CA ALA A 74 -24.61 14.73 19.35
C ALA A 74 -25.77 15.43 20.09
N ALA A 75 -26.25 14.85 21.19
CA ALA A 75 -27.29 15.44 22.04
C ALA A 75 -26.80 16.75 22.70
N GLU A 76 -25.58 16.75 23.26
CA GLU A 76 -25.00 17.94 23.88
C GLU A 76 -24.79 19.07 22.87
N ASN A 77 -24.38 18.74 21.64
CA ASN A 77 -24.20 19.75 20.58
C ASN A 77 -25.55 20.37 20.14
N GLU A 78 -26.64 19.60 20.14
CA GLU A 78 -27.98 20.11 19.87
C GLU A 78 -28.45 21.05 20.99
N GLU A 79 -28.25 20.67 22.26
CA GLU A 79 -28.53 21.53 23.41
C GLU A 79 -27.72 22.84 23.36
N THR A 80 -26.43 22.74 23.07
CA THR A 80 -25.54 23.90 22.94
C THR A 80 -26.02 24.86 21.83
N SER A 81 -26.56 24.32 20.73
CA SER A 81 -27.15 25.09 19.64
C SER A 81 -28.40 25.86 20.08
N LEU A 82 -29.26 25.24 20.90
CA LEU A 82 -30.43 25.90 21.47
C LEU A 82 -30.03 27.02 22.43
N ASN A 83 -29.13 26.71 23.38
CA ASN A 83 -28.61 27.69 24.35
C ASN A 83 -27.97 28.90 23.67
N LYS A 84 -27.25 28.67 22.55
CA LYS A 84 -26.67 29.76 21.74
C LYS A 84 -27.73 30.69 21.16
N LYS A 85 -28.85 30.16 20.65
CA LYS A 85 -29.97 30.96 20.11
C LYS A 85 -30.66 31.77 21.20
N GLU A 86 -30.88 31.16 22.37
CA GLU A 86 -31.47 31.86 23.52
C GLU A 86 -30.58 33.00 24.02
N LEU A 87 -29.27 32.77 24.10
CA LEU A 87 -28.30 33.79 24.49
C LEU A 87 -28.30 34.98 23.50
N GLU A 88 -28.41 34.70 22.20
CA GLU A 88 -28.54 35.76 21.19
C GLU A 88 -29.84 36.58 21.37
N LEU A 89 -30.95 35.91 21.72
CA LEU A 89 -32.22 36.56 22.02
C LEU A 89 -32.13 37.46 23.26
N VAL A 90 -31.52 36.96 24.34
CA VAL A 90 -31.31 37.74 25.57
C VAL A 90 -30.40 38.94 25.30
N ARG A 91 -29.33 38.75 24.51
CA ARG A 91 -28.43 39.84 24.11
C ARG A 91 -29.16 40.94 23.34
N LYS A 92 -30.05 40.59 22.41
CA LYS A 92 -30.88 41.58 21.68
C LYS A 92 -31.79 42.36 22.63
N LYS A 93 -32.48 41.67 23.55
CA LYS A 93 -33.34 42.32 24.54
C LYS A 93 -32.57 43.27 25.46
N LEU A 94 -31.35 42.92 25.85
CA LEU A 94 -30.48 43.79 26.64
C LEU A 94 -30.10 45.06 25.87
N GLN A 95 -29.67 44.92 24.61
CA GLN A 95 -29.37 46.06 23.73
C GLN A 95 -30.58 46.99 23.55
N ASP A 96 -31.77 46.42 23.33
CA ASP A 96 -33.01 47.19 23.19
C ASP A 96 -33.39 47.92 24.50
N TRP A 97 -33.14 47.29 25.66
CA TRP A 97 -33.39 47.89 26.97
C TRP A 97 -32.38 49.00 27.28
N GLU A 98 -31.09 48.79 27.01
CA GLU A 98 -30.04 49.81 27.14
C GLU A 98 -30.30 51.02 26.21
N ALA A 99 -30.79 50.78 24.99
CA ALA A 99 -31.18 51.85 24.06
C ALA A 99 -32.37 52.68 24.56
N LYS A 100 -33.32 52.06 25.29
CA LYS A 100 -34.45 52.75 25.92
C LYS A 100 -34.05 53.53 27.17
N GLN A 101 -33.05 53.03 27.91
CA GLN A 101 -32.55 53.69 29.12
C GLN A 101 -31.65 54.90 28.78
N ASN A 102 -30.95 54.87 27.64
CA ASN A 102 -30.11 55.97 27.14
C ASN A 102 -30.89 57.04 26.35
N LEU A 103 -32.21 57.13 26.49
CA LEU A 103 -33.02 58.18 25.87
C LEU A 103 -33.00 59.44 26.75
N PRO A 104 -32.52 60.61 26.28
CA PRO A 104 -32.50 61.82 27.09
C PRO A 104 -33.91 62.40 27.25
N GLU A 105 -34.37 62.52 28.49
CA GLU A 105 -35.41 63.49 28.85
C GLU A 105 -34.87 64.88 28.53
N LEU A 106 -35.44 65.56 27.53
CA LEU A 106 -35.31 67.01 27.40
C LEU A 106 -36.53 67.60 26.73
N GLN A 107 -37.44 68.07 27.57
CA GLN A 107 -38.31 69.18 27.27
C GLN A 107 -37.66 70.45 27.87
N ASN A 108 -37.41 71.46 27.02
CA ASN A 108 -37.10 72.87 27.30
C ASN A 108 -35.80 73.24 28.07
N CYS A 109 -34.85 73.89 27.39
CA CYS A 109 -34.60 75.36 27.42
C CYS A 109 -33.28 75.74 26.73
N SER A 110 -33.26 77.01 26.31
CA SER A 110 -32.33 77.83 25.51
C SER A 110 -30.80 77.84 25.79
N ALA A 111 -30.10 78.37 24.76
CA ALA A 111 -28.82 79.12 24.73
C ALA A 111 -27.52 78.29 24.57
N SER A 112 -26.83 78.40 23.42
CA SER A 112 -25.57 79.17 23.17
C SER A 112 -24.37 78.55 23.93
N GLU A 113 -23.23 78.12 23.36
CA GLU A 113 -22.36 78.77 22.38
C GLU A 113 -21.19 77.81 21.97
N HIS A 114 -20.68 77.98 20.75
CA HIS A 114 -19.26 77.91 20.36
C HIS A 114 -18.43 76.58 20.23
N VAL A 115 -18.13 76.25 18.95
CA VAL A 115 -16.83 75.82 18.32
C VAL A 115 -16.26 74.37 18.39
N GLN A 116 -16.49 73.62 17.28
CA GLN A 116 -15.59 73.00 16.24
C GLN A 116 -14.10 72.66 16.52
N PRO A 117 -13.38 71.79 15.71
CA PRO A 117 -13.79 70.96 14.54
C PRO A 117 -13.20 69.51 14.41
N SER A 118 -13.75 68.75 13.43
CA SER A 118 -13.14 67.72 12.52
C SER A 118 -12.66 66.36 13.10
N ASN A 119 -12.82 65.17 12.48
CA ASN A 119 -12.85 64.82 11.06
C ASN A 119 -13.47 63.41 10.74
N SER A 120 -14.23 63.34 9.65
CA SER A 120 -14.34 62.29 8.61
C SER A 120 -14.61 60.79 8.95
N LYS A 121 -15.76 60.26 8.48
CA LYS A 121 -15.91 59.38 7.28
C LYS A 121 -17.20 58.52 7.33
N GLY A 122 -17.88 58.43 6.19
CA GLY A 122 -18.57 57.21 5.75
C GLY A 122 -20.10 57.26 5.69
N GLN A 123 -20.66 57.84 4.62
CA GLN A 123 -22.09 57.76 4.31
C GLN A 123 -22.30 56.93 3.03
N LYS A 124 -23.05 55.83 3.14
CA LYS A 124 -23.71 55.15 2.02
C LYS A 124 -25.21 55.39 2.13
N ARG A 125 -25.86 55.82 1.06
CA ARG A 125 -27.32 55.65 0.87
C ARG A 125 -27.70 55.66 -0.62
N SER A 126 -28.02 54.46 -1.10
CA SER A 126 -29.31 53.99 -1.64
C SER A 126 -30.24 54.94 -2.44
N MET A 127 -30.57 54.45 -3.65
CA MET A 127 -31.85 54.44 -4.41
C MET A 127 -32.46 55.71 -5.02
N ARG A 128 -32.73 55.66 -6.34
CA ARG A 128 -34.07 55.48 -6.92
C ARG A 128 -34.08 55.16 -8.42
N HIS A 129 -35.18 54.52 -8.82
CA HIS A 129 -35.57 53.96 -10.13
C HIS A 129 -36.02 55.02 -11.15
N GLN A 130 -36.00 54.71 -12.47
CA GLN A 130 -37.19 54.33 -13.28
C GLN A 130 -36.97 54.43 -14.82
N GLU A 131 -37.30 53.33 -15.53
CA GLU A 131 -37.86 53.07 -16.90
C GLU A 131 -37.38 53.83 -18.19
N VAL A 132 -36.80 53.14 -19.22
CA VAL A 132 -37.38 52.52 -20.49
C VAL A 132 -37.39 53.53 -21.69
N PRO A 133 -37.33 53.20 -23.03
CA PRO A 133 -37.12 51.94 -23.81
C PRO A 133 -36.05 52.01 -24.96
N SER A 134 -35.84 50.86 -25.65
CA SER A 134 -35.93 50.71 -27.13
C SER A 134 -34.66 50.34 -27.95
N GLN A 135 -34.79 49.17 -28.63
CA GLN A 135 -34.22 48.72 -29.92
C GLN A 135 -32.97 47.82 -29.94
N GLY A 136 -33.19 46.55 -30.34
CA GLY A 136 -32.22 45.73 -31.08
C GLY A 136 -32.14 46.15 -32.56
N PRO A 137 -31.62 45.35 -33.53
CA PRO A 137 -31.70 43.88 -33.55
C PRO A 137 -30.55 43.08 -34.23
N LEU A 138 -30.59 41.73 -34.09
CA LEU A 138 -30.18 40.64 -35.03
C LEU A 138 -28.70 40.53 -35.49
N GLY A 139 -28.06 39.38 -35.67
CA GLY A 139 -28.43 37.97 -35.59
C GLY A 139 -27.35 37.06 -36.27
N ILE A 140 -27.45 35.76 -35.95
CA ILE A 140 -27.17 34.53 -36.75
C ILE A 140 -25.73 34.06 -37.08
N ASP A 141 -25.62 32.72 -37.08
CA ASP A 141 -24.70 31.75 -37.70
C ASP A 141 -23.59 31.21 -36.77
N ALA A 142 -23.62 29.97 -36.25
CA ALA A 142 -23.72 28.63 -36.87
C ALA A 142 -22.56 28.32 -37.82
N ASP A 143 -21.56 27.56 -37.34
CA ASP A 143 -21.13 26.33 -38.03
C ASP A 143 -20.04 25.53 -37.26
N LYS A 144 -20.17 24.21 -37.39
CA LYS A 144 -19.23 23.14 -37.02
C LYS A 144 -18.12 23.07 -38.10
N PRO A 145 -16.95 22.46 -37.84
CA PRO A 145 -16.82 21.07 -38.30
C PRO A 145 -15.99 20.16 -37.39
N ASP A 146 -16.25 18.86 -37.58
CA ASP A 146 -15.37 17.73 -37.26
C ASP A 146 -13.95 17.94 -37.83
N LEU A 147 -12.94 17.39 -37.16
CA LEU A 147 -12.00 16.43 -37.74
C LEU A 147 -11.03 15.94 -36.63
N ALA A 148 -10.97 14.62 -36.51
CA ALA A 148 -9.99 13.88 -35.73
C ALA A 148 -8.65 13.83 -36.48
N GLU A 149 -7.54 14.08 -35.78
CA GLU A 149 -6.20 13.55 -36.09
C GLU A 149 -5.45 13.43 -34.75
N GLU A 150 -5.25 12.22 -34.24
CA GLU A 150 -4.11 11.33 -34.50
C GLU A 150 -2.80 11.82 -33.88
N ARG A 151 -2.40 11.11 -32.81
CA ARG A 151 -1.08 11.20 -32.18
C ARG A 151 -0.06 10.53 -33.11
N PRO A 152 1.14 11.10 -33.32
CA PRO A 152 2.17 10.44 -34.10
C PRO A 152 2.83 9.32 -33.28
N GLY A 153 2.68 8.09 -33.76
CA GLY A 153 3.49 6.95 -33.35
C GLY A 153 4.93 7.10 -33.85
N SER A 154 5.90 6.85 -32.96
CA SER A 154 7.31 6.70 -33.33
C SER A 154 7.64 5.22 -33.48
N MET A 155 8.30 4.96 -34.59
CA MET A 155 8.67 3.69 -35.21
C MET A 155 9.41 2.71 -34.28
N LEU A 156 8.97 1.44 -34.31
CA LEU A 156 9.87 0.31 -34.17
C LEU A 156 10.27 -0.15 -35.58
N VAL A 157 11.55 0.02 -35.91
CA VAL A 157 12.17 -0.58 -37.08
C VAL A 157 12.41 -2.05 -36.78
N ASN A 158 11.73 -2.94 -37.48
CA ASN A 158 12.17 -4.32 -37.67
C ASN A 158 11.82 -4.74 -39.09
N ASN A 159 12.85 -4.96 -39.93
CA ASN A 159 12.69 -5.64 -41.21
C ASN A 159 13.21 -7.09 -41.12
N PRO A 160 12.70 -7.99 -41.98
CA PRO A 160 12.41 -9.39 -41.62
C PRO A 160 13.25 -10.41 -42.40
N ILE A 161 13.25 -11.67 -41.94
CA ILE A 161 13.47 -12.84 -42.82
C ILE A 161 12.44 -13.94 -42.48
N VAL A 162 11.43 -14.02 -43.36
CA VAL A 162 10.74 -15.18 -43.96
C VAL A 162 10.91 -16.55 -43.26
N GLY A 163 9.87 -17.30 -42.91
CA GLY A 163 8.45 -17.08 -43.16
C GLY A 163 7.56 -18.12 -42.48
N GLN A 164 6.43 -17.66 -41.97
CA GLN A 164 5.15 -18.36 -41.99
C GLN A 164 4.08 -17.31 -41.77
N THR A 165 3.18 -17.21 -42.73
CA THR A 165 2.01 -16.33 -42.72
C THR A 165 1.11 -16.67 -41.54
N SER A 166 1.06 -15.79 -40.56
CA SER A 166 -0.11 -15.66 -39.69
C SER A 166 -0.57 -14.22 -39.75
N VAL A 167 -1.81 -14.04 -40.19
CA VAL A 167 -2.54 -12.78 -40.12
C VAL A 167 -2.62 -12.41 -38.64
N VAL A 168 -1.75 -11.51 -38.17
CA VAL A 168 -1.88 -10.98 -36.81
C VAL A 168 -3.02 -9.97 -36.84
N SER A 169 -4.19 -10.44 -36.46
CA SER A 169 -5.33 -9.60 -36.10
C SER A 169 -4.92 -8.71 -34.92
N PRO A 170 -5.36 -7.44 -34.84
CA PRO A 170 -5.10 -6.55 -33.70
C PRO A 170 -5.55 -7.11 -32.34
N SER A 171 -6.38 -8.17 -32.31
CA SER A 171 -6.93 -8.80 -31.12
C SER A 171 -5.93 -9.60 -30.28
N THR A 172 -4.81 -10.07 -30.85
CA THR A 172 -3.90 -10.98 -30.14
C THR A 172 -3.20 -10.31 -28.96
N ASN A 173 -2.98 -8.99 -29.02
CA ASN A 173 -2.29 -8.29 -27.92
C ASN A 173 -3.21 -8.10 -26.71
N ASP A 174 -4.48 -7.76 -26.93
CA ASP A 174 -5.50 -7.64 -25.89
C ASP A 174 -5.75 -8.98 -25.19
N ASP A 175 -5.82 -10.06 -25.97
CA ASP A 175 -5.97 -11.41 -25.43
C ASP A 175 -4.78 -11.81 -24.54
N MET A 176 -3.56 -11.42 -24.91
CA MET A 176 -2.35 -11.71 -24.12
C MET A 176 -2.27 -10.89 -22.84
N VAL A 177 -2.71 -9.62 -22.87
CA VAL A 177 -2.85 -8.78 -21.68
C VAL A 177 -3.92 -9.36 -20.75
N ALA A 178 -5.10 -9.67 -21.27
CA ALA A 178 -6.20 -10.27 -20.51
C ALA A 178 -5.81 -11.63 -19.92
N LEU A 179 -5.06 -12.45 -20.66
CA LEU A 179 -4.53 -13.72 -20.17
C LEU A 179 -3.53 -13.49 -19.02
N ARG A 180 -2.64 -12.50 -19.13
CA ARG A 180 -1.70 -12.16 -18.05
C ARG A 180 -2.43 -11.73 -16.79
N GLU A 181 -3.41 -10.85 -16.90
CA GLU A 181 -4.24 -10.41 -15.78
C GLU A 181 -5.00 -11.58 -15.14
N HIS A 182 -5.55 -12.47 -15.97
CA HIS A 182 -6.23 -13.68 -15.49
C HIS A 182 -5.26 -14.59 -14.73
N MET A 183 -4.05 -14.81 -15.26
CA MET A 183 -3.03 -15.60 -14.57
C MET A 183 -2.59 -14.97 -13.25
N ILE A 184 -2.45 -13.65 -13.17
CA ILE A 184 -2.16 -12.96 -11.90
C ILE A 184 -3.24 -13.28 -10.86
N LYS A 185 -4.52 -13.19 -11.24
CA LYS A 185 -5.65 -13.53 -10.35
C LYS A 185 -5.58 -14.98 -9.88
N GLN A 186 -5.31 -15.93 -10.78
CA GLN A 186 -5.16 -17.34 -10.42
C GLN A 186 -3.95 -17.59 -9.51
N PHE A 187 -2.82 -16.93 -9.78
CA PHE A 187 -1.60 -17.06 -8.99
C PHE A 187 -1.76 -16.48 -7.57
N LEU A 188 -2.52 -15.39 -7.40
CA LEU A 188 -2.89 -14.84 -6.09
C LEU A 188 -3.63 -15.87 -5.20
N GLU A 189 -4.43 -16.76 -5.79
CA GLU A 189 -5.16 -17.78 -5.03
C GLU A 189 -4.26 -18.94 -4.59
N ILE A 190 -3.26 -19.30 -5.39
CA ILE A 190 -2.37 -20.43 -5.12
C ILE A 190 -1.11 -20.03 -4.33
N ASP A 191 -0.64 -18.79 -4.45
CA ASP A 191 0.63 -18.32 -3.86
C ASP A 191 0.49 -17.79 -2.43
N LYS A 192 -0.39 -18.39 -1.63
CA LYS A 192 -0.71 -17.93 -0.26
C LYS A 192 0.42 -18.12 0.76
N TYR A 193 1.39 -18.99 0.48
CA TYR A 193 2.42 -19.41 1.43
C TYR A 193 3.85 -19.05 0.97
N GLY A 194 4.00 -18.36 -0.16
CA GLY A 194 5.29 -18.04 -0.75
C GLY A 194 6.16 -19.27 -1.05
N GLY A 195 7.45 -19.04 -1.26
CA GLY A 195 8.47 -20.10 -1.44
C GLY A 195 8.44 -20.81 -2.80
N ARG A 196 7.71 -20.26 -3.78
CA ARG A 196 7.64 -20.79 -5.15
C ARG A 196 8.68 -20.14 -6.05
N ILE A 197 9.10 -20.87 -7.10
CA ILE A 197 9.99 -20.34 -8.14
C ILE A 197 9.26 -19.27 -8.96
N ILE A 198 8.03 -19.57 -9.37
CA ILE A 198 7.12 -18.63 -10.02
C ILE A 198 6.00 -18.31 -9.04
N GLY A 199 5.74 -17.02 -8.83
CA GLY A 199 4.73 -16.54 -7.88
C GLY A 199 4.25 -15.14 -8.22
N ILE A 200 3.59 -14.51 -7.25
CA ILE A 200 3.18 -13.11 -7.33
C ILE A 200 4.16 -12.23 -6.55
N LYS A 201 4.61 -11.15 -7.18
CA LYS A 201 5.32 -10.06 -6.52
C LYS A 201 4.37 -8.87 -6.39
N GLU A 202 4.35 -8.27 -5.20
CA GLU A 202 3.66 -7.01 -4.92
C GLU A 202 4.65 -5.88 -5.19
N MET A 203 4.42 -5.12 -6.25
CA MET A 203 5.34 -4.08 -6.72
C MET A 203 5.36 -2.92 -5.73
N GLY A 204 6.56 -2.50 -5.31
CA GLY A 204 6.70 -1.46 -4.29
C GLY A 204 6.56 -1.94 -2.85
N LYS A 205 6.42 -3.26 -2.62
CA LYS A 205 6.52 -3.83 -1.28
C LYS A 205 7.98 -4.01 -0.88
N LEU A 206 8.32 -3.65 0.35
CA LEU A 206 9.67 -3.79 0.84
C LEU A 206 10.08 -5.26 0.99
N ASN A 207 11.36 -5.54 0.73
CA ASN A 207 11.95 -6.85 0.98
C ASN A 207 12.28 -7.00 2.48
N VAL A 208 11.45 -7.74 3.22
CA VAL A 208 11.61 -7.99 4.67
C VAL A 208 13.01 -8.47 5.04
N LYS A 209 13.62 -9.36 4.23
CA LYS A 209 14.95 -9.92 4.52
C LYS A 209 16.04 -8.84 4.59
N ALA A 210 15.89 -7.76 3.84
CA ALA A 210 16.86 -6.67 3.85
C ALA A 210 16.95 -6.00 5.23
N PHE A 211 15.81 -5.90 5.92
CA PHE A 211 15.68 -5.35 7.27
C PHE A 211 16.12 -6.38 8.33
N GLU A 212 15.79 -7.65 8.13
CA GLU A 212 16.24 -8.75 9.01
C GLU A 212 17.76 -8.82 9.08
N ILE A 213 18.43 -8.76 7.92
CA ILE A 213 19.90 -8.77 7.84
C ILE A 213 20.50 -7.59 8.61
N ALA A 214 20.01 -6.37 8.35
CA ALA A 214 20.52 -5.16 9.01
C ALA A 214 20.31 -5.17 10.53
N CYS A 215 19.16 -5.66 11.00
CA CYS A 215 18.87 -5.77 12.43
C CYS A 215 19.67 -6.90 13.10
N ALA A 216 19.89 -8.02 12.41
CA ALA A 216 20.71 -9.12 12.92
C ALA A 216 22.19 -8.71 13.08
N GLU A 217 22.72 -7.85 12.21
CA GLU A 217 24.07 -7.30 12.34
C GLU A 217 24.21 -6.34 13.52
N LYS A 218 23.15 -5.60 13.85
CA LYS A 218 23.15 -4.59 14.93
C LYS A 218 22.82 -5.10 16.32
N PHE A 219 21.97 -6.12 16.44
CA PHE A 219 21.41 -6.55 17.71
C PHE A 219 21.70 -8.02 18.01
N ARG A 220 21.71 -8.39 19.29
CA ARG A 220 21.65 -9.81 19.70
C ARG A 220 20.33 -10.44 19.23
N THR A 221 20.35 -11.72 18.90
CA THR A 221 19.29 -12.46 18.19
C THR A 221 17.87 -12.23 18.71
N THR A 222 17.66 -12.18 20.03
CA THR A 222 16.31 -12.02 20.62
C THR A 222 15.68 -10.66 20.40
N LYS A 223 16.46 -9.58 20.21
CA LYS A 223 15.94 -8.23 19.92
C LYS A 223 15.91 -7.90 18.42
N ALA A 224 16.59 -8.71 17.61
CA ALA A 224 16.74 -8.44 16.19
C ALA A 224 15.42 -8.61 15.42
N ALA A 225 14.61 -9.60 15.75
CA ALA A 225 13.32 -9.85 15.09
C ALA A 225 12.31 -8.71 15.29
N ASP A 226 12.15 -8.25 16.54
CA ASP A 226 11.28 -7.13 16.88
C ASP A 226 11.76 -5.83 16.23
N ALA A 227 13.07 -5.57 16.26
CA ALA A 227 13.66 -4.39 15.64
C ALA A 227 13.45 -4.40 14.11
N SER A 228 13.64 -5.56 13.46
CA SER A 228 13.40 -5.74 12.03
C SER A 228 11.94 -5.45 11.68
N SER A 229 11.00 -6.04 12.42
CA SER A 229 9.57 -5.86 12.19
C SER A 229 9.13 -4.41 12.33
N LYS A 230 9.64 -3.72 13.36
CA LYS A 230 9.37 -2.28 13.59
C LYS A 230 9.96 -1.41 12.49
N LEU A 231 11.20 -1.64 12.11
CA LEU A 231 11.88 -0.87 11.07
C LEU A 231 11.22 -1.08 9.71
N TYR A 232 10.94 -2.33 9.34
CA TYR A 232 10.20 -2.67 8.14
C TYR A 232 8.85 -1.95 8.09
N SER A 233 8.05 -2.02 9.16
CA SER A 233 6.72 -1.41 9.21
C SER A 233 6.79 0.11 9.09
N LEU A 234 7.74 0.74 9.77
CA LEU A 234 7.99 2.18 9.68
C LEU A 234 8.30 2.60 8.24
N TRP A 235 9.19 1.87 7.57
CA TRP A 235 9.59 2.19 6.21
C TRP A 235 8.49 1.87 5.19
N GLN A 236 7.73 0.80 5.39
CA GLN A 236 6.59 0.47 4.55
C GLN A 236 5.54 1.58 4.63
N GLN A 237 5.22 2.06 5.84
CA GLN A 237 4.32 3.21 6.01
C GLN A 237 4.87 4.46 5.33
N ARG A 238 6.17 4.72 5.47
CA ARG A 238 6.83 5.89 4.89
C ARG A 238 6.78 5.86 3.35
N ILE A 239 7.09 4.74 2.69
CA ILE A 239 7.00 4.65 1.22
C ILE A 239 5.55 4.64 0.69
N THR A 240 4.58 4.27 1.53
CA THR A 240 3.14 4.35 1.21
C THR A 240 2.56 5.74 1.47
N ASP A 241 3.29 6.65 2.12
CA ASP A 241 2.88 8.04 2.32
C ASP A 241 3.02 8.84 1.01
N VAL A 242 1.90 9.30 0.45
CA VAL A 242 1.85 10.12 -0.77
C VAL A 242 2.56 11.47 -0.56
N SER A 243 2.60 12.00 0.67
CA SER A 243 3.24 13.29 0.96
C SER A 243 4.77 13.24 0.84
N TRP A 244 5.36 12.04 0.85
CA TRP A 244 6.80 11.86 0.67
C TRP A 244 7.13 11.26 -0.69
N ASN A 245 7.63 12.10 -1.59
CA ASN A 245 8.07 11.70 -2.92
C ASN A 245 9.56 12.06 -3.12
N PRO A 246 10.50 11.10 -2.94
CA PRO A 246 11.94 11.37 -3.06
C PRO A 246 12.40 11.40 -4.53
N PHE A 247 11.61 11.97 -5.44
CA PHE A 247 11.93 12.13 -6.85
C PHE A 247 11.96 13.61 -7.23
N ASN A 248 12.98 14.00 -7.97
CA ASN A 248 13.15 15.35 -8.49
C ASN A 248 12.85 15.37 -9.98
N THR A 249 12.13 16.39 -10.43
CA THR A 249 11.98 16.66 -11.86
C THR A 249 13.22 17.37 -12.38
N VAL A 250 13.92 16.77 -13.33
CA VAL A 250 15.02 17.38 -14.08
C VAL A 250 14.61 17.56 -15.53
N THR A 251 15.01 18.66 -16.15
CA THR A 251 14.78 18.90 -17.57
C THR A 251 16.04 18.53 -18.35
N VAL A 252 15.93 17.51 -19.20
CA VAL A 252 17.01 17.08 -20.11
C VAL A 252 16.49 17.26 -21.53
N GLU A 253 17.17 18.10 -22.32
CA GLU A 253 16.82 18.38 -23.73
C GLU A 253 15.36 18.82 -23.95
N GLY A 254 14.78 19.56 -22.99
CA GLY A 254 13.39 20.03 -23.05
C GLY A 254 12.34 19.02 -22.57
N ASN A 255 12.75 17.78 -22.24
CA ASN A 255 11.88 16.77 -21.64
C ASN A 255 12.04 16.74 -20.12
N HIS A 256 10.92 16.74 -19.39
CA HIS A 256 10.91 16.57 -17.95
C HIS A 256 11.04 15.09 -17.59
N GLN A 257 12.05 14.72 -16.82
CA GLN A 257 12.26 13.37 -16.29
C GLN A 257 12.29 13.42 -14.77
N GLU A 258 11.59 12.49 -14.12
CA GLU A 258 11.71 12.31 -12.68
C GLU A 258 12.89 11.40 -12.37
N VAL A 259 13.83 11.85 -11.54
CA VAL A 259 15.00 11.08 -11.12
C VAL A 259 14.99 10.99 -9.60
N LEU A 260 15.32 9.81 -9.07
CA LEU A 260 15.38 9.59 -7.62
C LEU A 260 16.40 10.55 -7.00
N ASN A 261 15.98 11.30 -5.98
CA ASN A 261 16.86 12.14 -5.20
C ASN A 261 17.68 11.28 -4.24
N VAL A 262 18.88 10.89 -4.67
CA VAL A 262 19.81 10.10 -3.85
C VAL A 262 20.16 10.82 -2.54
N ASN A 263 20.12 12.15 -2.50
CA ASN A 263 20.42 12.97 -1.32
C ASN A 263 19.19 13.27 -0.44
N ASP A 264 18.05 12.60 -0.65
CA ASP A 264 16.89 12.74 0.24
C ASP A 264 17.27 12.44 1.70
N ASP A 265 16.89 13.34 2.61
CA ASP A 265 17.29 13.29 4.01
C ASP A 265 16.91 11.98 4.69
N LYS A 266 15.70 11.46 4.40
CA LYS A 266 15.21 10.21 4.98
C LYS A 266 15.97 9.02 4.42
N LEU A 267 16.23 8.98 3.11
CA LEU A 267 17.03 7.92 2.49
C LEU A 267 18.49 7.92 3.01
N GLN A 268 19.08 9.10 3.20
CA GLN A 268 20.43 9.24 3.75
C GLN A 268 20.49 8.82 5.23
N GLU A 269 19.47 9.18 6.02
CA GLU A 269 19.30 8.70 7.39
C GLU A 269 19.23 7.16 7.44
N LEU A 270 18.42 6.53 6.57
CA LEU A 270 18.32 5.07 6.48
C LEU A 270 19.67 4.41 6.21
N LYS A 271 20.39 4.91 5.20
CA LYS A 271 21.69 4.37 4.79
C LYS A 271 22.73 4.53 5.90
N LYS A 272 22.77 5.69 6.54
CA LYS A 272 23.70 6.00 7.62
C LYS A 272 23.43 5.13 8.86
N GLU A 273 22.16 5.00 9.23
CA GLU A 273 21.80 4.27 10.44
C GLU A 273 21.82 2.77 10.20
N TRP A 274 21.20 2.25 9.15
CA TRP A 274 20.91 0.83 8.98
C TRP A 274 21.69 0.15 7.86
N GLY A 275 22.53 0.90 7.15
CA GLY A 275 23.41 0.38 6.11
C GLY A 275 22.75 0.22 4.74
N GLU A 276 23.48 -0.43 3.84
CA GLU A 276 23.12 -0.49 2.42
C GLU A 276 21.91 -1.37 2.12
N SER A 277 21.71 -2.42 2.91
CA SER A 277 20.67 -3.44 2.64
C SER A 277 19.25 -2.86 2.69
N PRO A 278 18.80 -2.22 3.79
CA PRO A 278 17.48 -1.57 3.83
C PRO A 278 17.36 -0.40 2.86
N TYR A 279 18.44 0.38 2.70
CA TYR A 279 18.49 1.50 1.76
C TYR A 279 18.18 1.04 0.32
N LYS A 280 18.87 0.00 -0.15
CA LYS A 280 18.64 -0.57 -1.48
C LYS A 280 17.22 -1.11 -1.62
N ALA A 281 16.71 -1.83 -0.61
CA ALA A 281 15.35 -2.36 -0.65
C ALA A 281 14.28 -1.26 -0.78
N VAL A 282 14.47 -0.11 -0.12
CA VAL A 282 13.58 1.04 -0.26
C VAL A 282 13.68 1.68 -1.65
N ILE A 283 14.90 1.82 -2.19
CA ILE A 283 15.11 2.34 -3.54
C ILE A 283 14.47 1.45 -4.59
N ASP A 284 14.71 0.14 -4.51
CA ASP A 284 14.15 -0.83 -5.45
C ASP A 284 12.62 -0.76 -5.43
N ALA A 285 12.00 -0.71 -4.24
CA ALA A 285 10.55 -0.53 -4.11
C ALA A 285 10.05 0.79 -4.72
N LEU A 286 10.71 1.92 -4.46
CA LEU A 286 10.32 3.21 -5.05
C LEU A 286 10.44 3.22 -6.58
N MET A 287 11.47 2.58 -7.12
CA MET A 287 11.67 2.45 -8.57
C MET A 287 10.62 1.54 -9.20
N GLU A 288 10.22 0.47 -8.52
CA GLU A 288 9.10 -0.39 -8.94
C GLU A 288 7.79 0.40 -8.96
N MET A 289 7.48 1.16 -7.90
CA MET A 289 6.29 2.01 -7.87
C MET A 289 6.30 3.03 -9.02
N LYS A 290 7.47 3.59 -9.35
CA LYS A 290 7.61 4.49 -10.49
C LYS A 290 7.33 3.78 -11.81
N GLU A 291 7.91 2.60 -12.03
CA GLU A 291 7.73 1.81 -13.26
C GLU A 291 6.24 1.50 -13.51
N TYR A 292 5.49 1.24 -12.44
CA TYR A 292 4.06 0.92 -12.50
C TYR A 292 3.14 2.14 -12.32
N ASN A 293 3.69 3.35 -12.28
CA ASN A 293 2.94 4.61 -12.07
C ASN A 293 2.12 4.67 -10.76
N CYS A 294 2.58 3.98 -9.71
CA CYS A 294 1.95 3.88 -8.39
C CYS A 294 2.50 4.89 -7.37
N LEU A 295 3.40 5.80 -7.76
CA LEU A 295 3.94 6.80 -6.83
C LEU A 295 2.87 7.80 -6.36
N GLY A 296 1.90 8.15 -7.23
CA GLY A 296 0.89 9.17 -6.95
C GLY A 296 -0.29 8.69 -6.11
N ASP A 297 -0.73 7.45 -6.32
CA ASP A 297 -1.90 6.87 -5.63
C ASP A 297 -1.55 5.78 -4.62
N ARG A 298 -0.31 5.28 -4.67
CA ARG A 298 0.20 4.18 -3.82
C ARG A 298 -0.63 2.92 -3.98
N SER A 299 -1.19 2.71 -5.17
CA SER A 299 -1.97 1.53 -5.52
C SER A 299 -1.09 0.27 -5.44
N THR A 300 -1.68 -0.80 -4.90
CA THR A 300 -1.04 -2.11 -4.89
C THR A 300 -1.13 -2.72 -6.29
N VAL A 301 0.02 -3.01 -6.89
CA VAL A 301 0.10 -3.70 -8.18
C VAL A 301 0.79 -5.05 -8.00
N TYR A 302 0.25 -6.06 -8.68
CA TYR A 302 0.75 -7.42 -8.66
C TYR A 302 1.34 -7.78 -10.01
N GLU A 303 2.47 -8.50 -9.99
CA GLU A 303 3.14 -8.99 -11.19
C GLU A 303 3.49 -10.47 -11.05
N LEU A 304 3.42 -11.20 -12.16
CA LEU A 304 3.96 -12.57 -12.24
C LEU A 304 5.49 -12.48 -12.18
N TRP A 305 6.08 -13.11 -11.18
CA TRP A 305 7.51 -12.99 -10.90
C TRP A 305 8.21 -14.34 -10.90
N ASN A 306 9.38 -14.39 -11.53
CA ASN A 306 10.31 -15.50 -11.43
C ASN A 306 11.35 -15.16 -10.35
N TYR A 307 11.15 -15.67 -9.14
CA TYR A 307 12.02 -15.42 -8.00
C TYR A 307 13.42 -16.02 -8.14
N ARG A 308 13.61 -17.01 -9.03
CA ARG A 308 14.93 -17.57 -9.32
C ARG A 308 15.72 -16.68 -10.28
N ALA A 309 15.05 -16.08 -11.26
CA ALA A 309 15.66 -15.21 -12.26
C ALA A 309 15.63 -13.72 -11.88
N ASP A 310 14.96 -13.38 -10.79
CA ASP A 310 14.72 -12.02 -10.29
C ASP A 310 14.18 -11.06 -11.35
N ARG A 311 13.16 -11.50 -12.08
CA ARG A 311 12.49 -10.72 -13.13
C ARG A 311 11.03 -11.12 -13.30
N LYS A 312 10.30 -10.32 -14.08
CA LYS A 312 8.95 -10.68 -14.54
C LYS A 312 8.97 -12.05 -15.22
N ALA A 313 8.04 -12.91 -14.82
CA ALA A 313 7.83 -14.20 -15.44
C ALA A 313 7.07 -14.04 -16.75
N THR A 314 7.51 -14.81 -17.74
CA THR A 314 6.80 -14.96 -19.02
C THR A 314 5.58 -15.86 -18.84
N LEU A 315 4.58 -15.72 -19.72
CA LEU A 315 3.40 -16.59 -19.69
C LEU A 315 3.80 -18.06 -19.91
N THR A 316 4.80 -18.33 -20.76
CA THR A 316 5.37 -19.66 -20.97
C THR A 316 5.91 -20.25 -19.66
N GLU A 317 6.78 -19.54 -18.94
CA GLU A 317 7.30 -19.99 -17.64
C GLU A 317 6.17 -20.29 -16.63
N CYS A 318 5.13 -19.45 -16.60
CA CYS A 318 3.98 -19.67 -15.74
C CYS A 318 3.19 -20.92 -16.13
N THR A 319 2.97 -21.16 -17.43
CA THR A 319 2.26 -22.36 -17.91
C THR A 319 3.03 -23.64 -17.68
N GLU A 320 4.34 -23.64 -17.92
CA GLU A 320 5.24 -24.77 -17.66
C GLU A 320 5.24 -25.11 -16.16
N TYR A 321 5.40 -24.10 -15.31
CA TYR A 321 5.36 -24.27 -13.85
C TYR A 321 4.04 -24.90 -13.37
N MET A 322 2.90 -24.46 -13.91
CA MET A 322 1.60 -25.04 -13.58
C MET A 322 1.47 -26.48 -14.08
N ALA A 323 1.92 -26.78 -15.30
CA ALA A 323 1.88 -28.13 -15.86
C ALA A 323 2.70 -29.11 -15.01
N ASP A 324 3.93 -28.73 -14.67
CA ASP A 324 4.81 -29.51 -13.80
C ASP A 324 4.15 -29.76 -12.43
N ARG A 325 3.54 -28.73 -11.84
CA ARG A 325 2.88 -28.87 -10.54
C ARG A 325 1.68 -29.81 -10.59
N VAL A 326 0.90 -29.79 -11.67
CA VAL A 326 -0.21 -30.73 -11.87
C VAL A 326 0.31 -32.17 -12.02
N GLN A 327 1.40 -32.37 -12.76
CA GLN A 327 2.02 -33.69 -12.91
C GLN A 327 2.52 -34.25 -11.57
N GLU A 328 3.20 -33.44 -10.77
CA GLU A 328 3.67 -33.81 -9.42
C GLU A 328 2.51 -34.24 -8.51
N LEU A 329 1.45 -33.43 -8.44
CA LEU A 329 0.26 -33.73 -7.63
C LEU A 329 -0.43 -35.01 -8.08
N THR A 330 -0.47 -35.26 -9.40
CA THR A 330 -1.04 -36.48 -9.98
C THR A 330 -0.21 -37.71 -9.64
N ALA A 331 1.12 -37.61 -9.72
CA ALA A 331 2.03 -38.69 -9.36
C ALA A 331 1.94 -39.04 -7.86
N VAL A 332 1.84 -38.03 -7.00
CA VAL A 332 1.68 -38.22 -5.55
C VAL A 332 0.36 -38.94 -5.22
N LYS A 333 -0.76 -38.54 -5.85
CA LYS A 333 -2.05 -39.22 -5.66
C LYS A 333 -1.97 -40.70 -6.04
N ARG A 334 -1.42 -41.02 -7.21
CA ARG A 334 -1.25 -42.42 -7.67
C ARG A 334 -0.42 -43.26 -6.71
N ARG A 335 0.67 -42.71 -6.16
CA ARG A 335 1.51 -43.40 -5.16
C ARG A 335 0.77 -43.65 -3.84
N LYS A 336 -0.07 -42.72 -3.38
CA LYS A 336 -0.88 -42.89 -2.16
C LYS A 336 -1.96 -43.95 -2.33
N THR A 337 -2.63 -44.01 -3.48
CA THR A 337 -3.64 -45.03 -3.77
C THR A 337 -3.03 -46.44 -3.81
N ARG A 338 -1.84 -46.59 -4.43
CA ARG A 338 -1.12 -47.88 -4.48
C ARG A 338 -0.55 -48.37 -3.16
N ARG A 339 -0.43 -47.51 -2.14
CA ARG A 339 0.02 -47.89 -0.78
C ARG A 339 -1.15 -48.24 0.15
N ARG A 340 -2.38 -47.98 -0.27
CA ARG A 340 -3.62 -48.28 0.48
C ARG A 340 -4.32 -49.55 0.02
N ILE A 341 -3.91 -50.09 -1.13
CA ILE A 341 -4.22 -51.43 -1.63
C ILE A 341 -3.03 -52.30 -1.22
#